data_AF-A0A225D794-F1
#
_entry.id   AF-A0A225D794-F1
#
_cell.length_a   1.000
_cell.length_b   1.000
_cell.length_c   1.000
_cell.angle_alpha   90.00
_cell.angle_beta   90.00
_cell.angle_gamma   90.00
#
_symmetry.space_group_name_H-M   'P 1'
#
loop_
_entity.id
_entity.type
_entity.pdbx_description
1 polymer ?
#
loop_
_entity_poly.entity_id
_entity_poly.type
_entity_poly.pdbx_seq_one_letter_code
_entity_poly.pdbx_strand_id
1 'polypeptide(L)'
;MRAVIADLPKHWLAERKSSEAAQWDEMWNGVLHMPPMPNGMHQDFAFTLGVYLLNRWARPNGGLIRQEVNLTAPEDEAQWTHNYRIPDLVLVSRDRFPIDKNEYMAGAPLVVVEVRSPGDETYDKLPFYAALGVPEVWVFDRDTRVPEIYALAPGAAYQMLPAGADGWILSPATGIEFQHTGANKVTVRVAGDPATADELPYTW
;
A
#
# COMPACT_ATOMS: atom_id res chain seq x y z
N MET A 1 14.35 -20.32 -2.52
CA MET A 1 13.73 -19.49 -1.46
C MET A 1 14.62 -18.26 -1.33
N ARG A 2 14.10 -17.10 -1.74
CA ARG A 2 14.83 -15.82 -1.83
C ARG A 2 14.22 -14.93 -0.75
N ALA A 3 15.03 -14.49 0.21
CA ALA A 3 14.65 -13.46 1.15
C ALA A 3 15.43 -12.21 0.76
N VAL A 4 14.74 -11.09 0.52
CA VAL A 4 15.36 -9.80 0.23
C VAL A 4 15.57 -9.04 1.55
N ILE A 5 16.38 -9.65 2.42
CA ILE A 5 17.21 -8.95 3.40
C ILE A 5 18.60 -9.50 3.15
N ALA A 6 19.56 -8.63 2.86
CA ALA A 6 20.78 -8.91 2.10
C ALA A 6 21.73 -10.04 2.57
N ASP A 7 21.46 -10.79 3.64
CA ASP A 7 21.98 -12.13 3.94
C ASP A 7 21.61 -12.51 5.39
N LEU A 8 20.37 -12.92 5.65
CA LEU A 8 20.07 -13.55 6.95
C LEU A 8 20.68 -14.96 6.98
N PRO A 9 21.52 -15.32 7.98
CA PRO A 9 22.08 -16.66 8.07
C PRO A 9 21.00 -17.74 8.08
N LYS A 10 21.25 -18.88 7.41
CA LYS A 10 20.25 -19.97 7.24
C LYS A 10 19.60 -20.47 8.54
N HIS A 11 20.31 -20.40 9.67
CA HIS A 11 19.76 -20.80 10.97
C HIS A 11 18.70 -19.83 11.48
N TRP A 12 18.88 -18.51 11.28
CA TRP A 12 17.87 -17.51 11.62
C TRP A 12 16.64 -17.62 10.71
N LEU A 13 16.80 -17.96 9.43
CA LEU A 13 15.65 -18.22 8.55
C LEU A 13 14.82 -19.43 9.02
N ALA A 14 15.49 -20.50 9.44
CA ALA A 14 14.82 -21.68 9.98
C ALA A 14 14.09 -21.35 11.29
N GLU A 15 14.75 -20.61 12.19
CA GLU A 15 14.17 -20.15 13.45
C GLU A 15 12.95 -19.26 13.21
N ARG A 16 13.09 -18.23 12.36
CA ARG A 16 12.02 -17.29 11.99
C ARG A 16 10.81 -18.01 11.42
N LYS A 17 11.02 -18.93 10.46
CA LYS A 17 9.96 -19.74 9.86
C LYS A 17 9.26 -20.66 10.86
N SER A 18 10.00 -21.16 11.86
CA SER A 18 9.45 -22.03 12.91
C SER A 18 8.87 -21.27 14.11
N SER A 19 8.99 -19.94 14.12
CA SER A 19 8.55 -19.08 15.21
C SER A 19 7.22 -18.40 14.87
N GLU A 20 6.48 -17.98 15.89
CA GLU A 20 5.32 -17.10 15.74
C GLU A 20 5.71 -15.74 15.13
N ALA A 21 7.00 -15.37 15.07
CA ALA A 21 7.43 -14.11 14.48
C ALA A 21 7.22 -14.02 12.96
N ALA A 22 7.04 -15.15 12.26
CA ALA A 22 6.69 -15.16 10.84
C ALA A 22 5.33 -14.54 10.55
N GLN A 23 4.46 -14.38 11.56
CA GLN A 23 3.16 -13.71 11.42
C GLN A 23 3.28 -12.20 11.13
N TRP A 24 4.45 -11.61 11.37
CA TRP A 24 4.76 -10.21 11.10
C TRP A 24 5.40 -9.99 9.72
N ASP A 25 5.65 -11.06 8.99
CA ASP A 25 6.25 -11.08 7.66
C ASP A 25 5.15 -11.46 6.63
N GLU A 26 5.43 -11.33 5.33
CA GLU A 26 4.48 -11.69 4.28
C GLU A 26 4.65 -13.16 3.84
N MET A 27 3.56 -13.80 3.38
CA MET A 27 3.61 -15.17 2.84
C MET A 27 3.11 -15.21 1.40
N TRP A 28 3.97 -15.48 0.44
CA TRP A 28 3.62 -15.46 -0.98
C TRP A 28 3.64 -16.88 -1.52
N ASN A 29 2.47 -17.49 -1.69
CA ASN A 29 2.34 -18.89 -2.15
C ASN A 29 3.25 -19.85 -1.35
N GLY A 30 3.24 -19.73 -0.02
CA GLY A 30 4.04 -20.55 0.90
C GLY A 30 5.52 -20.17 1.00
N VAL A 31 5.95 -19.11 0.35
CA VAL A 31 7.30 -18.53 0.49
C VAL A 31 7.25 -17.38 1.49
N LEU A 32 8.10 -17.40 2.51
CA LEU A 32 8.23 -16.32 3.47
C LEU A 32 8.98 -15.14 2.84
N HIS A 33 8.37 -13.96 2.86
CA HIS A 33 8.94 -12.69 2.40
C HIS A 33 9.07 -11.75 3.60
N MET A 34 10.31 -11.36 3.91
CA MET A 34 10.62 -10.48 5.04
C MET A 34 10.96 -9.11 4.49
N PRO A 35 10.01 -8.15 4.47
CA PRO A 35 10.30 -6.80 4.00
C PRO A 35 11.35 -6.13 4.90
N PRO A 36 12.12 -5.15 4.37
CA PRO A 36 13.04 -4.38 5.20
C PRO A 36 12.27 -3.64 6.29
N MET A 37 12.83 -3.57 7.50
CA MET A 37 12.17 -2.86 8.60
C MET A 37 11.96 -1.37 8.24
N PRO A 38 10.77 -0.82 8.51
CA PRO A 38 10.49 0.58 8.26
C PRO A 38 11.35 1.47 9.17
N ASN A 39 11.86 2.58 8.62
CA ASN A 39 12.52 3.61 9.42
C ASN A 39 11.48 4.66 9.89
N GLY A 40 11.91 5.59 10.74
CA GLY A 40 11.01 6.64 11.25
C GLY A 40 10.33 7.43 10.14
N MET A 41 11.02 7.68 9.02
CA MET A 41 10.45 8.40 7.90
C MET A 41 9.31 7.63 7.19
N HIS A 42 9.46 6.32 6.99
CA HIS A 42 8.39 5.48 6.46
C HIS A 42 7.15 5.54 7.34
N GLN A 43 7.35 5.40 8.66
CA GLN A 43 6.29 5.44 9.66
C GLN A 43 5.59 6.81 9.71
N ASP A 44 6.36 7.90 9.75
CA ASP A 44 5.82 9.27 9.74
C ASP A 44 5.02 9.54 8.46
N PHE A 45 5.49 9.08 7.30
CA PHE A 45 4.78 9.24 6.04
C PHE A 45 3.46 8.47 6.01
N ALA A 46 3.50 7.15 6.26
CA ALA A 46 2.33 6.30 6.23
C ALA A 46 1.27 6.78 7.24
N PHE A 47 1.70 7.17 8.44
CA PHE A 47 0.82 7.72 9.47
C PHE A 47 0.15 9.03 9.03
N THR A 48 0.93 10.01 8.58
CA THR A 48 0.39 11.33 8.20
C THR A 48 -0.49 11.27 6.95
N LEU A 49 -0.14 10.44 5.96
CA LEU A 49 -1.01 10.12 4.84
C LEU A 49 -2.32 9.46 5.30
N GLY A 50 -2.24 8.49 6.21
CA GLY A 50 -3.41 7.84 6.80
C GLY A 50 -4.33 8.83 7.52
N VAL A 51 -3.78 9.77 8.28
CA VAL A 51 -4.54 10.84 8.97
C VAL A 51 -5.22 11.77 7.96
N TYR A 52 -4.50 12.19 6.91
CA TYR A 52 -5.06 13.00 5.84
C TYR A 52 -6.24 12.29 5.19
N LEU A 53 -6.05 11.05 4.74
CA LEU A 53 -7.06 10.25 4.06
C LEU A 53 -8.25 9.94 4.96
N LEU A 54 -8.04 9.68 6.25
CA LEU A 54 -9.12 9.48 7.21
C LEU A 54 -10.06 10.70 7.24
N ASN A 55 -9.48 11.91 7.32
CA ASN A 55 -10.23 13.14 7.49
C ASN A 55 -10.83 13.67 6.18
N ARG A 56 -10.10 13.55 5.06
CA ARG A 56 -10.46 14.16 3.78
C ARG A 56 -11.11 13.21 2.79
N TRP A 57 -10.94 11.90 2.96
CA TRP A 57 -11.53 10.89 2.08
C TRP A 57 -12.46 9.92 2.80
N ALA A 58 -12.00 9.22 3.84
CA ALA A 58 -12.78 8.13 4.45
C ALA A 58 -14.03 8.63 5.17
N ARG A 59 -13.89 9.61 6.09
CA ARG A 59 -15.04 10.16 6.83
C ARG A 59 -16.11 10.79 5.93
N PRO A 60 -15.76 11.64 4.94
CA PRO A 60 -16.76 12.22 4.04
C PRO A 60 -17.48 11.20 3.14
N ASN A 61 -16.76 10.16 2.69
CA ASN A 61 -17.31 9.16 1.75
C ASN A 61 -17.87 7.91 2.44
N GLY A 62 -17.80 7.83 3.77
CA GLY A 62 -18.18 6.63 4.53
C GLY A 62 -17.30 5.41 4.22
N GLY A 63 -16.03 5.65 3.87
CA GLY A 63 -15.02 4.62 3.63
C GLY A 63 -14.23 4.25 4.89
N LEU A 64 -13.25 3.36 4.73
CA LEU A 64 -12.33 2.93 5.78
C LEU A 64 -10.88 3.04 5.30
N ILE A 65 -10.00 3.39 6.23
CA ILE A 65 -8.55 3.20 6.09
C ILE A 65 -8.15 2.07 7.02
N ARG A 66 -7.26 1.19 6.55
CA ARG A 66 -6.55 0.22 7.39
C ARG A 66 -5.07 0.29 7.07
N GLN A 67 -4.26 -0.05 8.06
CA GLN A 67 -2.81 -0.09 7.94
C GLN A 67 -2.36 -1.52 8.15
N GLU A 68 -1.31 -1.93 7.45
CA GLU A 68 -0.60 -3.21 7.68
C GLU A 68 -1.55 -4.43 7.76
N VAL A 69 -2.51 -4.53 6.83
CA VAL A 69 -3.49 -5.63 6.81
C VAL A 69 -2.98 -6.85 6.05
N ASN A 70 -3.33 -8.05 6.49
CA ASN A 70 -3.11 -9.26 5.71
C ASN A 70 -4.10 -9.32 4.54
N LEU A 71 -3.65 -9.04 3.32
CA LEU A 71 -4.48 -9.07 2.11
C LEU A 71 -4.29 -10.37 1.35
N THR A 72 -5.36 -11.16 1.22
CA THR A 72 -5.40 -12.45 0.53
C THR A 72 -6.41 -12.46 -0.61
N ALA A 73 -6.30 -13.43 -1.52
CA ALA A 73 -7.26 -13.66 -2.57
C ALA A 73 -8.49 -14.45 -2.04
N PRO A 74 -9.72 -14.18 -2.51
CA PRO A 74 -10.90 -14.92 -2.07
C PRO A 74 -10.78 -16.45 -2.24
N GLU A 75 -10.10 -16.91 -3.28
CA GLU A 75 -9.84 -18.33 -3.54
C GLU A 75 -8.92 -18.98 -2.50
N ASP A 76 -8.09 -18.20 -1.81
CA ASP A 76 -7.16 -18.65 -0.79
C ASP A 76 -7.72 -18.48 0.64
N GLU A 77 -8.93 -17.91 0.81
CA GLU A 77 -9.51 -17.53 2.12
C GLU A 77 -9.47 -18.67 3.16
N ALA A 78 -9.75 -19.91 2.72
CA ALA A 78 -9.73 -21.08 3.61
C ALA A 78 -8.33 -21.41 4.19
N GLN A 79 -7.26 -20.95 3.55
CA GLN A 79 -5.86 -21.13 3.95
C GLN A 79 -5.08 -19.82 3.77
N TRP A 80 -5.68 -18.68 4.12
CA TRP A 80 -5.17 -17.35 3.79
C TRP A 80 -3.72 -17.12 4.26
N THR A 81 -3.31 -17.75 5.36
CA THR A 81 -1.94 -17.68 5.91
C THR A 81 -0.87 -18.26 4.97
N HIS A 82 -1.27 -18.97 3.90
CA HIS A 82 -0.38 -19.46 2.86
C HIS A 82 -0.11 -18.44 1.75
N ASN A 83 -0.97 -17.44 1.57
CA ASN A 83 -0.85 -16.46 0.49
C ASN A 83 -1.48 -15.12 0.86
N TYR A 84 -0.69 -14.20 1.40
CA TYR A 84 -1.08 -12.82 1.69
C TYR A 84 0.07 -11.84 1.51
N ARG A 85 -0.28 -10.60 1.16
CA ARG A 85 0.62 -9.42 1.17
C ARG A 85 0.22 -8.51 2.32
N ILE A 86 1.18 -7.73 2.83
CA ILE A 86 0.92 -6.68 3.81
C ILE A 86 1.23 -5.34 3.14
N PRO A 87 0.22 -4.64 2.60
CA PRO A 87 0.39 -3.25 2.17
C PRO A 87 0.45 -2.29 3.37
N ASP A 88 1.13 -1.16 3.19
CA ASP A 88 1.25 -0.13 4.23
C ASP A 88 -0.11 0.48 4.59
N LEU A 89 -0.93 0.81 3.57
CA LEU A 89 -2.32 1.22 3.76
C LEU A 89 -3.24 0.57 2.72
N VAL A 90 -4.51 0.41 3.10
CA VAL A 90 -5.59 0.14 2.15
C VAL A 90 -6.75 1.10 2.38
N LEU A 91 -7.39 1.49 1.27
CA LEU A 91 -8.63 2.27 1.26
C LEU A 91 -9.77 1.32 0.87
N VAL A 92 -10.81 1.27 1.67
CA VAL A 92 -11.97 0.40 1.42
C VAL A 92 -13.22 1.27 1.29
N SER A 93 -13.86 1.23 0.12
CA SER A 93 -15.16 1.87 -0.08
C SER A 93 -16.28 1.04 0.55
N ARG A 94 -17.43 1.67 0.81
CA ARG A 94 -18.54 1.03 1.53
C ARG A 94 -19.04 -0.27 0.89
N ASP A 95 -19.07 -0.33 -0.44
CA ASP A 95 -19.44 -1.50 -1.23
C ASP A 95 -18.45 -2.67 -1.09
N ARG A 96 -17.22 -2.40 -0.61
CA ARG A 96 -16.14 -3.38 -0.42
C ARG A 96 -15.96 -3.82 1.03
N PHE A 97 -16.73 -3.31 1.98
CA PHE A 97 -16.61 -3.71 3.40
C PHE A 97 -16.68 -5.23 3.67
N PRO A 98 -17.43 -6.05 2.92
CA PRO A 98 -17.47 -7.51 3.16
C PRO A 98 -16.12 -8.25 3.01
N ILE A 99 -15.09 -7.60 2.44
CA ILE A 99 -13.74 -8.19 2.36
C ILE A 99 -13.05 -8.25 3.74
N ASP A 100 -13.43 -7.39 4.69
CA ASP A 100 -12.83 -7.32 6.03
C ASP A 100 -13.31 -8.51 6.87
N LYS A 101 -12.38 -9.42 7.21
CA LYS A 101 -12.61 -10.62 8.03
C LYS A 101 -12.04 -10.48 9.43
N ASN A 102 -11.76 -9.25 9.87
CA ASN A 102 -11.16 -8.89 11.16
C ASN A 102 -9.68 -9.27 11.32
N GLU A 103 -9.28 -10.49 10.95
CA GLU A 103 -7.87 -10.95 11.02
C GLU A 103 -7.09 -10.71 9.72
N TYR A 104 -7.82 -10.69 8.60
CA TYR A 104 -7.31 -10.51 7.25
C TYR A 104 -8.41 -9.88 6.38
N MET A 105 -8.03 -9.52 5.15
CA MET A 105 -8.95 -9.10 4.11
C MET A 105 -8.89 -10.06 2.93
N ALA A 106 -10.05 -10.57 2.51
CA ALA A 106 -10.18 -11.46 1.36
C ALA A 106 -10.92 -10.74 0.22
N GLY A 107 -10.19 -10.29 -0.79
CA GLY A 107 -10.72 -9.53 -1.93
C GLY A 107 -10.12 -8.14 -2.09
N ALA A 108 -10.43 -7.47 -3.21
CA ALA A 108 -9.82 -6.20 -3.57
C ALA A 108 -10.32 -5.01 -2.72
N PRO A 109 -9.44 -4.28 -2.02
CA PRO A 109 -9.72 -2.90 -1.59
C PRO A 109 -9.92 -1.97 -2.81
N LEU A 110 -10.33 -0.73 -2.55
CA LEU A 110 -10.41 0.30 -3.59
C LEU A 110 -9.02 0.77 -4.03
N VAL A 111 -8.11 0.93 -3.07
CA VAL A 111 -6.71 1.33 -3.30
C VAL A 111 -5.82 0.55 -2.35
N VAL A 112 -4.66 0.12 -2.86
CA VAL A 112 -3.50 -0.29 -2.05
C VAL A 112 -2.45 0.81 -2.08
N VAL A 113 -1.84 1.12 -0.93
CA VAL A 113 -0.73 2.06 -0.82
C VAL A 113 0.51 1.34 -0.31
N GLU A 114 1.64 1.58 -0.97
CA GLU A 114 2.96 1.08 -0.60
C GLU A 114 3.93 2.26 -0.51
N VAL A 115 4.74 2.28 0.55
CA VAL A 115 5.80 3.25 0.78
C VAL A 115 7.13 2.52 0.59
N ARG A 116 7.61 2.61 -0.65
CA ARG A 116 8.75 1.85 -1.13
C ARG A 116 10.05 2.26 -0.43
N SER A 117 10.72 1.29 0.17
CA SER A 117 12.06 1.37 0.75
C SER A 117 13.13 0.80 -0.19
N PRO A 118 14.41 1.22 -0.06
CA PRO A 118 15.51 0.63 -0.81
C PRO A 118 15.62 -0.88 -0.59
N GLY A 119 15.57 -1.64 -1.68
CA GLY A 119 15.72 -3.09 -1.66
C GLY A 119 14.49 -3.87 -1.23
N ASP A 120 13.30 -3.26 -1.17
CA ASP A 120 12.06 -4.02 -0.97
C ASP A 120 11.55 -4.68 -2.27
N GLU A 121 10.44 -5.40 -2.12
CA GLU A 121 9.77 -6.15 -3.19
C GLU A 121 8.43 -5.49 -3.57
N THR A 122 8.23 -4.18 -3.35
CA THR A 122 6.94 -3.48 -3.57
C THR A 122 6.38 -3.73 -4.97
N TYR A 123 7.20 -3.62 -6.02
CA TYR A 123 6.73 -3.81 -7.40
C TYR A 123 6.42 -5.28 -7.74
N ASP A 124 7.02 -6.24 -7.01
CA ASP A 124 6.74 -7.67 -7.21
C ASP A 124 5.35 -8.06 -6.67
N LYS A 125 4.72 -7.18 -5.87
CA LYS A 125 3.33 -7.32 -5.40
C LYS A 125 2.28 -6.93 -6.45
N LEU A 126 2.64 -6.12 -7.45
CA LEU A 126 1.68 -5.59 -8.43
C LEU A 126 0.88 -6.69 -9.17
N PRO A 127 1.48 -7.81 -9.63
CA PRO A 127 0.70 -8.87 -10.27
C PRO A 127 -0.36 -9.49 -9.35
N PHE A 128 -0.07 -9.60 -8.04
CA PHE A 128 -1.03 -10.09 -7.06
C PHE A 128 -2.21 -9.11 -6.89
N TYR A 129 -1.93 -7.82 -6.75
CA TYR A 129 -2.98 -6.78 -6.66
C TYR A 129 -3.83 -6.70 -7.94
N ALA A 130 -3.20 -6.88 -9.10
CA ALA A 130 -3.90 -6.89 -10.39
C ALA A 130 -4.81 -8.12 -10.54
N ALA A 131 -4.34 -9.30 -10.14
CA ALA A 131 -5.13 -10.54 -10.13
C ALA A 131 -6.33 -10.45 -9.18
N LEU A 132 -6.14 -9.79 -8.03
CA LEU A 132 -7.19 -9.52 -7.06
C LEU A 132 -8.25 -8.53 -7.58
N GLY A 133 -7.89 -7.71 -8.57
CA GLY A 133 -8.76 -6.68 -9.15
C GLY A 133 -8.75 -5.37 -8.35
N VAL A 134 -7.64 -5.03 -7.69
CA VAL A 134 -7.48 -3.75 -6.99
C VAL A 134 -7.47 -2.62 -8.03
N PRO A 135 -8.42 -1.67 -8.01
CA PRO A 135 -8.52 -0.63 -9.03
C PRO A 135 -7.27 0.24 -9.15
N GLU A 136 -6.65 0.60 -8.03
CA GLU A 136 -5.44 1.40 -8.01
C GLU A 136 -4.41 0.95 -6.98
N VAL A 137 -3.13 1.13 -7.33
CA VAL A 137 -2.00 1.00 -6.41
C VAL A 137 -1.24 2.32 -6.40
N TRP A 138 -1.03 2.89 -5.22
CA TRP A 138 -0.20 4.07 -5.04
C TRP A 138 1.14 3.65 -4.43
N VAL A 139 2.23 3.96 -5.11
CA VAL A 139 3.59 3.72 -4.63
C VAL A 139 4.25 5.06 -4.35
N PHE A 140 4.76 5.25 -3.15
CA PHE A 140 5.54 6.42 -2.78
C PHE A 140 6.97 5.99 -2.47
N ASP A 141 7.95 6.54 -3.18
CA ASP A 141 9.34 6.31 -2.80
C ASP A 141 9.63 7.00 -1.46
N ARG A 142 10.08 6.24 -0.45
CA ARG A 142 10.28 6.74 0.91
C ARG A 142 11.28 7.89 0.99
N ASP A 143 12.32 7.87 0.15
CA ASP A 143 13.46 8.78 0.25
C ASP A 143 13.33 10.00 -0.68
N THR A 144 12.56 9.90 -1.76
CA THR A 144 12.31 11.02 -2.68
C THR A 144 10.88 11.56 -2.59
N ARG A 145 9.94 10.77 -2.07
CA ARG A 145 8.50 11.06 -1.92
C ARG A 145 7.80 11.25 -3.26
N VAL A 146 8.40 10.75 -4.34
CA VAL A 146 7.78 10.76 -5.66
C VAL A 146 6.57 9.82 -5.63
N PRO A 147 5.36 10.33 -5.93
CA PRO A 147 4.17 9.51 -6.03
C PRO A 147 4.11 8.85 -7.42
N GLU A 148 3.82 7.55 -7.43
CA GLU A 148 3.45 6.79 -8.61
C GLU A 148 2.04 6.23 -8.39
N ILE A 149 1.08 6.59 -9.24
CA ILE A 149 -0.27 6.03 -9.20
C ILE A 149 -0.46 5.11 -10.37
N TYR A 150 -0.81 3.86 -10.07
CA TYR A 150 -1.07 2.82 -11.04
C TYR A 150 -2.56 2.51 -11.06
N ALA A 151 -3.19 2.60 -12.23
CA ALA A 151 -4.57 2.19 -12.44
C ALA A 151 -4.63 0.83 -13.16
N LEU A 152 -5.54 -0.03 -12.72
CA LEU A 152 -5.73 -1.34 -13.33
C LEU A 152 -6.39 -1.20 -14.71
N ALA A 153 -5.66 -1.58 -15.75
CA ALA A 153 -6.16 -1.58 -17.12
C ALA A 153 -6.88 -2.91 -17.44
N PRO A 154 -7.73 -2.93 -18.49
CA PRO A 154 -8.28 -4.17 -19.03
C PRO A 154 -7.17 -5.18 -19.34
N GLY A 155 -7.27 -6.41 -18.81
CA GLY A 155 -6.26 -7.46 -18.97
C GLY A 155 -5.31 -7.65 -17.78
N ALA A 156 -5.66 -7.15 -16.59
CA ALA A 156 -4.94 -7.34 -15.33
C ALA A 156 -3.48 -6.84 -15.33
N ALA A 157 -3.25 -5.71 -16.02
CA ALA A 157 -1.97 -5.01 -15.98
C ALA A 157 -2.18 -3.59 -15.46
N TYR A 158 -1.27 -3.15 -14.59
CA TYR A 158 -1.27 -1.76 -14.12
C TYR A 158 -0.64 -0.83 -15.15
N GLN A 159 -1.23 0.36 -15.29
CA GLN A 159 -0.67 1.47 -16.06
C GLN A 159 -0.43 2.64 -15.13
N MET A 160 0.77 3.20 -15.17
CA MET A 160 1.07 4.41 -14.41
C MET A 160 0.31 5.60 -15.00
N LEU A 161 -0.42 6.31 -14.15
CA LEU A 161 -1.16 7.51 -14.51
C LEU A 161 -0.19 8.68 -14.68
N PRO A 162 -0.36 9.49 -15.74
CA PRO A 162 0.47 10.66 -15.94
C PRO A 162 0.07 11.78 -14.98
N ALA A 163 1.03 12.64 -14.62
CA ALA A 163 0.73 13.94 -14.06
C ALA A 163 0.06 14.83 -15.12
N GLY A 164 -0.90 15.66 -14.69
CA GLY A 164 -1.46 16.74 -15.47
C GLY A 164 -0.41 17.81 -15.80
N ALA A 165 -0.77 18.75 -16.68
CA ALA A 165 0.11 19.87 -17.04
C ALA A 165 0.47 20.78 -15.86
N ASP A 166 -0.34 20.76 -14.80
CA ASP A 166 -0.15 21.47 -13.54
C ASP A 166 0.66 20.66 -12.51
N GLY A 167 1.12 19.46 -12.88
CA GLY A 167 1.98 18.58 -12.07
C GLY A 167 1.23 17.71 -11.05
N TRP A 168 -0.10 17.70 -11.05
CA TRP A 168 -0.91 16.86 -10.18
C TRP A 168 -1.21 15.51 -10.83
N ILE A 169 -1.05 14.41 -10.07
CA ILE A 169 -1.48 13.07 -10.46
C ILE A 169 -2.80 12.80 -9.75
N LEU A 170 -3.88 12.64 -10.51
CA LEU A 170 -5.20 12.30 -9.99
C LEU A 170 -5.33 10.79 -9.79
N SER A 171 -5.93 10.39 -8.67
CA SER A 171 -6.54 9.07 -8.47
C SER A 171 -8.02 9.13 -8.90
N PRO A 172 -8.39 8.52 -10.05
CA PRO A 172 -9.79 8.33 -10.43
C PRO A 172 -10.64 7.61 -9.38
N ALA A 173 -10.07 6.66 -8.63
CA ALA A 173 -10.78 5.85 -7.67
C ALA A 173 -11.25 6.66 -6.44
N THR A 174 -10.49 7.68 -6.05
CA THR A 174 -10.73 8.40 -4.78
C THR A 174 -11.00 9.89 -4.94
N GLY A 175 -10.66 10.48 -6.09
CA GLY A 175 -10.68 11.93 -6.27
C GLY A 175 -9.59 12.66 -5.48
N ILE A 176 -8.57 11.95 -5.01
CA ILE A 176 -7.38 12.54 -4.37
C ILE A 176 -6.32 12.80 -5.43
N GLU A 177 -5.62 13.92 -5.31
CA GLU A 177 -4.50 14.27 -6.19
C GLU A 177 -3.22 14.43 -5.38
N PHE A 178 -2.10 14.06 -6.00
CA PHE A 178 -0.77 14.20 -5.43
C PHE A 178 0.13 15.00 -6.35
N GLN A 179 0.99 15.83 -5.78
CA GLN A 179 2.02 16.57 -6.50
C GLN A 179 3.33 16.47 -5.74
N HIS A 180 4.40 16.09 -6.44
CA HIS A 180 5.75 16.20 -5.91
C HIS A 180 6.19 17.65 -6.00
N THR A 181 6.50 18.28 -4.86
CA THR A 181 6.88 19.71 -4.79
C THR A 181 8.39 19.93 -4.75
N GLY A 182 9.18 18.87 -4.95
CA GLY A 182 10.62 18.88 -4.71
C GLY A 182 10.97 18.74 -3.23
N ALA A 183 12.28 18.75 -2.91
CA ALA A 183 12.79 18.70 -1.53
C ALA A 183 12.24 17.54 -0.66
N ASN A 184 11.98 16.38 -1.28
CA ASN A 184 11.51 15.17 -0.59
C ASN A 184 10.15 15.32 0.09
N LYS A 185 9.23 16.08 -0.53
CA LYS A 185 7.86 16.27 -0.04
C LYS A 185 6.83 15.98 -1.13
N VAL A 186 5.63 15.62 -0.69
CA VAL A 186 4.45 15.48 -1.54
C VAL A 186 3.33 16.34 -0.98
N THR A 187 2.68 17.10 -1.84
CA THR A 187 1.42 17.78 -1.51
C THR A 187 0.27 16.90 -1.96
N VAL A 188 -0.73 16.76 -1.09
CA VAL A 188 -1.96 16.01 -1.34
C VAL A 188 -3.16 16.94 -1.24
N ARG A 189 -4.18 16.75 -2.08
CA ARG A 189 -5.46 17.47 -1.98
C ARG A 189 -6.63 16.61 -2.46
N VAL A 190 -7.85 17.03 -2.13
CA VAL A 190 -9.06 16.59 -2.84
C VAL A 190 -9.17 17.36 -4.16
N ALA A 191 -9.38 16.65 -5.26
CA ALA A 191 -9.51 17.21 -6.59
C ALA A 191 -10.59 18.30 -6.63
N GLY A 192 -10.26 19.47 -7.15
CA GLY A 192 -11.18 20.61 -7.22
C GLY A 192 -11.38 21.37 -5.90
N ASP A 193 -10.71 21.00 -4.80
CA ASP A 193 -10.76 21.72 -3.52
C ASP A 193 -9.36 22.06 -2.99
N PRO A 194 -8.77 23.19 -3.43
CA PRO A 194 -7.45 23.63 -2.97
C PRO A 194 -7.35 23.89 -1.46
N ALA A 195 -8.46 24.12 -0.76
CA ALA A 195 -8.44 24.35 0.69
C ALA A 195 -8.14 23.07 1.48
N THR A 196 -8.17 21.91 0.82
CA THR A 196 -7.79 20.61 1.39
C THR A 196 -6.34 20.24 1.11
N ALA A 197 -5.55 21.13 0.49
CA ALA A 197 -4.14 20.89 0.23
C ALA A 197 -3.36 20.79 1.54
N ASP A 198 -2.49 19.78 1.61
CA ASP A 198 -1.62 19.54 2.75
C ASP A 198 -0.28 18.95 2.29
N GLU A 199 0.79 19.17 3.04
CA GLU A 199 2.14 18.73 2.70
C GLU A 199 2.58 17.60 3.64
N LEU A 200 3.05 16.48 3.06
CA LEU A 200 3.41 15.27 3.78
C LEU A 200 4.89 14.90 3.62
N PRO A 201 5.54 14.33 4.66
CA PRO A 201 5.00 14.12 6.00
C PRO A 201 4.94 15.44 6.81
N TYR A 202 4.18 15.44 7.91
CA TYR A 202 4.17 16.56 8.86
C TYR A 202 5.51 16.72 9.57
N THR A 203 5.89 17.97 9.85
CA THR A 203 7.03 18.30 10.70
C THR A 203 6.56 18.58 12.12
N TRP A 204 7.15 17.91 13.11
CA TRP A 204 6.85 18.07 14.54
C TRP A 204 7.90 18.91 15.26
#